data_AF-A0ABD0WMC9-F1
#
_entry.id   AF-A0ABD0WMC9-F1
#
_cell.length_a   1.000
_cell.length_b   1.000
_cell.length_c   1.000
_cell.angle_alpha   90.00
_cell.angle_beta   90.00
_cell.angle_gamma   90.00
#
_symmetry.space_group_name_H-M   'P 1'
#
loop_
_entity.id
_entity.type
_entity.pdbx_description
1 polymer ?
#
loop_
_entity_poly.entity_id
_entity_poly.type
_entity_poly.pdbx_seq_one_letter_code
_entity_poly.pdbx_strand_id
1 'polypeptide(L)'
;MKTIGTDINAAVLKGTDMLNRHPREGTASLLILLTDGDPTSGVTNLEQIYKNVKEAIDGKFPLYCLGFGMDVKFEFLEKMALENKGVGRRIYEDSDAALQLQGFYEEVATPLLTDVQMVYLGGANLTQTNFSQYYNGSEIVVAGQITDNNIAEFTAEVIAISKSNKVKYSRTTTTEEPIKASSDSNIQRLWAYLTVKQLLDKEVKSSGDEKEKVKKETLDLCLKYGFVTPLTSMVVTKPQGEDSQVAHKPKEGEKPRGTMLDTQASRVRGSRVNTET
;
A
#
# COMPACT_ATOMS: atom_id res chain seq x y z
N MET A 1 22.49 -23.46 17.84
CA MET A 1 21.25 -24.28 17.81
C MET A 1 20.54 -23.95 16.51
N LYS A 2 20.39 -24.91 15.60
CA LYS A 2 19.57 -24.73 14.40
C LYS A 2 18.12 -24.76 14.89
N THR A 3 17.42 -23.62 14.89
CA THR A 3 15.98 -23.59 15.13
C THR A 3 15.31 -24.29 13.94
N ILE A 4 14.62 -25.41 14.18
CA ILE A 4 14.00 -26.25 13.12
C ILE A 4 12.57 -25.73 12.79
N GLY A 5 12.34 -24.42 12.91
CA GLY A 5 11.03 -23.83 12.68
C GLY A 5 11.03 -22.32 12.84
N THR A 6 9.95 -21.71 12.35
CA THR A 6 9.73 -20.26 12.32
C THR A 6 8.55 -19.92 13.22
N ASP A 7 8.81 -19.34 14.39
CA ASP A 7 7.78 -18.86 15.33
C ASP A 7 7.62 -17.33 15.21
N ILE A 8 6.87 -16.91 14.20
CA ILE A 8 6.60 -15.49 13.92
C ILE A 8 5.85 -14.83 15.09
N ASN A 9 4.90 -15.56 15.68
CA ASN A 9 4.11 -15.04 16.79
C ASN A 9 4.99 -14.67 17.99
N ALA A 10 5.81 -15.60 18.47
CA ALA A 10 6.69 -15.33 19.61
C ALA A 10 7.70 -14.21 19.28
N ALA A 11 8.24 -14.18 18.06
CA ALA A 11 9.20 -13.16 17.63
C ALA A 11 8.59 -11.75 17.69
N VAL A 12 7.41 -11.55 17.09
CA VAL A 12 6.74 -10.24 17.07
C VAL A 12 6.31 -9.83 18.49
N LEU A 13 5.72 -10.75 19.27
CA LEU A 13 5.34 -10.46 20.65
C LEU A 13 6.56 -10.08 21.51
N LYS A 14 7.70 -10.73 21.29
CA LYS A 14 8.93 -10.41 22.00
C LYS A 14 9.48 -9.03 21.64
N GLY A 15 9.49 -8.67 20.35
CA GLY A 15 9.88 -7.34 19.88
C GLY A 15 8.98 -6.25 20.46
N THR A 16 7.67 -6.49 20.45
CA THR A 16 6.66 -5.60 21.03
C THR A 16 6.84 -5.40 22.54
N ASP A 17 7.09 -6.47 23.28
CA ASP A 17 7.40 -6.44 24.71
C ASP A 17 8.67 -5.62 25.00
N MET A 18 9.73 -5.77 24.18
CA MET A 18 10.96 -4.98 24.33
C MET A 18 10.73 -3.48 24.15
N LEU A 19 9.93 -3.08 23.14
CA LEU A 19 9.57 -1.68 22.90
C LEU A 19 8.68 -1.13 24.03
N ASN A 20 7.68 -1.89 24.48
CA ASN A 20 6.75 -1.47 25.53
C ASN A 20 7.42 -1.31 26.90
N ARG A 21 8.46 -2.09 27.22
CA ARG A 21 9.20 -1.97 28.50
C ARG A 21 10.14 -0.78 28.57
N HIS A 22 10.56 -0.25 27.41
CA HIS A 22 11.55 0.83 27.34
C HIS A 22 11.02 2.01 26.53
N PRO A 23 9.87 2.61 26.92
CA PRO A 23 9.38 3.80 26.25
C PRO A 23 10.42 4.91 26.41
N ARG A 24 10.81 5.51 25.28
CA ARG A 24 11.73 6.65 25.26
C ARG A 24 10.96 7.88 24.83
N GLU A 25 10.80 8.82 25.76
CA GLU A 25 10.18 10.10 25.45
C GLU A 25 10.92 10.80 24.30
N GLY A 26 10.15 11.48 23.44
CA GLY A 26 10.72 12.20 22.30
C GLY A 26 11.20 11.30 21.15
N THR A 27 10.94 9.99 21.20
CA THR A 27 11.28 9.05 20.12
C THR A 27 10.02 8.38 19.57
N ALA A 28 10.06 8.01 18.29
CA ALA A 28 9.03 7.19 17.68
C ALA A 28 9.50 5.74 17.64
N SER A 29 8.68 4.83 18.15
CA SER A 29 8.91 3.39 18.07
C SER A 29 8.41 2.88 16.71
N LEU A 30 9.11 1.89 16.16
CA LEU A 30 8.66 1.10 15.02
C LEU A 30 9.16 -0.33 15.19
N LEU A 31 8.45 -1.29 14.61
CA LEU A 31 8.85 -2.70 14.60
C LEU A 31 8.95 -3.18 13.14
N ILE A 32 10.05 -3.84 12.80
CA ILE A 32 10.27 -4.45 11.47
C ILE A 32 10.43 -5.96 11.67
N LEU A 33 9.56 -6.74 11.04
CA LEU A 33 9.67 -8.19 10.91
C LEU A 33 10.26 -8.51 9.54
N LEU A 34 11.27 -9.38 9.47
CA LEU A 34 11.79 -9.96 8.23
C LEU A 34 11.64 -11.48 8.30
N THR A 35 11.03 -12.10 7.30
CA THR A 35 10.86 -13.55 7.21
C THR A 35 10.92 -14.02 5.76
N ASP A 36 11.49 -15.19 5.53
CA ASP A 36 11.52 -15.90 4.24
C ASP A 36 10.42 -16.97 4.12
N GLY A 37 9.83 -17.38 5.25
CA GLY A 37 8.82 -18.44 5.28
C GLY A 37 7.60 -18.16 6.15
N ASP A 38 6.61 -19.04 6.00
CA ASP A 38 5.40 -19.12 6.82
C ASP A 38 5.71 -19.56 8.28
N PRO A 39 4.82 -19.28 9.25
CA PRO A 39 5.01 -19.74 10.62
C PRO A 39 4.86 -21.28 10.70
N THR A 40 5.90 -21.96 11.20
CA THR A 40 5.98 -23.44 11.24
C THR A 40 6.16 -24.01 12.65
N SER A 41 6.40 -23.17 13.65
CA SER A 41 6.53 -23.58 15.06
C SER A 41 5.81 -22.61 15.99
N GLY A 42 5.40 -23.08 17.18
CA GLY A 42 4.64 -22.27 18.13
C GLY A 42 3.20 -22.07 17.67
N VAL A 43 2.75 -20.82 17.57
CA VAL A 43 1.42 -20.49 17.05
C VAL A 43 1.49 -20.38 15.53
N THR A 44 0.81 -21.28 14.82
CA THR A 44 0.78 -21.33 13.34
C THR A 44 -0.57 -20.94 12.73
N ASN A 45 -1.63 -20.82 13.55
CA ASN A 45 -2.93 -20.34 13.09
C ASN A 45 -2.88 -18.83 12.82
N LEU A 46 -3.00 -18.43 11.55
CA LEU A 46 -2.80 -17.03 11.12
C LEU A 46 -3.76 -16.04 11.79
N GLU A 47 -5.04 -16.40 11.95
CA GLU A 47 -6.03 -15.53 12.61
C GLU A 47 -5.69 -15.31 14.09
N GLN A 48 -5.18 -16.33 14.78
CA GLN A 48 -4.68 -16.19 16.14
C GLN A 48 -3.43 -15.29 16.19
N ILE A 49 -2.53 -15.40 15.21
CA ILE A 49 -1.33 -14.53 15.12
C ILE A 49 -1.76 -13.07 14.94
N TYR A 50 -2.68 -12.78 14.01
CA TYR A 50 -3.19 -11.41 13.80
C TYR A 50 -3.74 -10.82 15.10
N LYS A 51 -4.61 -11.59 15.79
CA LYS A 51 -5.18 -11.17 17.07
C LYS A 51 -4.10 -10.89 18.11
N ASN A 52 -3.18 -11.82 18.33
CA ASN A 52 -2.11 -11.67 19.32
C ASN A 52 -1.24 -10.44 19.05
N VAL A 53 -0.82 -10.26 17.78
CA VAL A 53 0.04 -9.15 17.37
C VAL A 53 -0.67 -7.82 17.55
N LYS A 54 -1.93 -7.73 17.10
CA LYS A 54 -2.76 -6.52 17.22
C LYS A 54 -3.00 -6.13 18.67
N GLU A 55 -3.32 -7.10 19.53
CA GLU A 55 -3.52 -6.87 20.97
C GLU A 55 -2.22 -6.44 21.66
N ALA A 56 -1.07 -6.99 21.26
CA ALA A 56 0.20 -6.64 21.88
C ALA A 56 0.70 -5.25 21.49
N ILE A 57 0.54 -4.87 20.21
CA ILE A 57 0.96 -3.56 19.70
C ILE A 57 -0.01 -2.47 20.14
N ASP A 58 -1.31 -2.77 20.16
CA ASP A 58 -2.37 -1.87 20.65
C ASP A 58 -2.31 -0.48 19.99
N GLY A 59 -1.97 -0.44 18.70
CA GLY A 59 -1.85 0.78 17.92
C GLY A 59 -0.73 1.76 18.33
N LYS A 60 0.18 1.37 19.23
CA LYS A 60 1.24 2.25 19.77
C LYS A 60 2.35 2.59 18.77
N PHE A 61 2.64 1.69 17.84
CA PHE A 61 3.67 1.89 16.82
C PHE A 61 3.37 1.06 15.57
N PRO A 62 3.89 1.45 14.40
CA PRO A 62 3.73 0.68 13.17
C PRO A 62 4.52 -0.62 13.21
N LEU A 63 3.93 -1.69 12.66
CA LEU A 63 4.62 -2.93 12.30
C LEU A 63 4.79 -3.03 10.80
N TYR A 64 6.04 -3.08 10.36
CA TYR A 64 6.42 -3.33 8.98
C TYR A 64 6.81 -4.79 8.79
N CYS A 65 6.29 -5.43 7.74
CA CYS A 65 6.57 -6.83 7.45
C CYS A 65 7.31 -6.96 6.12
N LEU A 66 8.53 -7.48 6.16
CA LEU A 66 9.37 -7.71 4.99
C LEU A 66 9.35 -9.22 4.67
N GLY A 67 8.80 -9.56 3.51
CA GLY A 67 8.78 -10.93 2.99
C GLY A 67 9.94 -11.16 2.03
N PHE A 68 10.91 -11.98 2.42
CA PHE A 68 12.07 -12.30 1.60
C PHE A 68 11.75 -13.50 0.70
N GLY A 69 11.97 -13.35 -0.61
CA GLY A 69 11.65 -14.41 -1.57
C GLY A 69 10.15 -14.68 -1.69
N MET A 70 9.82 -15.83 -2.29
CA MET A 70 8.44 -16.19 -2.67
C MET A 70 7.80 -17.26 -1.77
N ASP A 71 8.55 -17.76 -0.78
CA ASP A 71 8.13 -18.91 0.05
C ASP A 71 7.19 -18.53 1.19
N VAL A 72 7.11 -17.25 1.55
CA VAL A 72 6.10 -16.72 2.46
C VAL A 72 4.84 -16.27 1.72
N LYS A 73 3.66 -16.61 2.29
CA LYS A 73 2.38 -16.07 1.85
C LYS A 73 2.33 -14.57 2.13
N PHE A 74 2.57 -13.77 1.11
CA PHE A 74 2.70 -12.32 1.30
C PHE A 74 1.41 -11.66 1.79
N GLU A 75 0.24 -12.15 1.36
CA GLU A 75 -1.06 -11.69 1.89
C GLU A 75 -1.13 -11.81 3.42
N PHE A 76 -0.45 -12.81 4.01
CA PHE A 76 -0.39 -12.94 5.46
C PHE A 76 0.37 -11.79 6.11
N LEU A 77 1.55 -11.45 5.58
CA LEU A 77 2.38 -10.36 6.05
C LEU A 77 1.74 -8.99 5.82
N GLU A 78 1.14 -8.81 4.64
CA GLU A 78 0.45 -7.57 4.25
C GLU A 78 -0.72 -7.27 5.18
N LYS A 79 -1.61 -8.25 5.44
CA LYS A 79 -2.72 -8.09 6.40
C LYS A 79 -2.20 -7.74 7.80
N MET A 80 -1.18 -8.45 8.28
CA MET A 80 -0.60 -8.19 9.61
C MET A 80 -0.06 -6.77 9.75
N ALA A 81 0.66 -6.28 8.74
CA ALA A 81 1.21 -4.92 8.74
C ALA A 81 0.11 -3.86 8.68
N LEU A 82 -0.89 -4.05 7.79
CA LEU A 82 -2.00 -3.11 7.61
C LEU A 82 -2.88 -3.00 8.86
N GLU A 83 -3.09 -4.08 9.61
CA GLU A 83 -3.81 -4.05 10.88
C GLU A 83 -3.06 -3.29 11.99
N ASN A 84 -1.75 -3.10 11.81
CA ASN A 84 -0.84 -2.49 12.78
C ASN A 84 -0.16 -1.23 12.22
N LYS A 85 -0.89 -0.44 11.41
CA LYS A 85 -0.47 0.89 10.90
C LYS A 85 0.83 0.90 10.09
N GLY A 86 1.32 -0.24 9.62
CA GLY A 86 2.50 -0.34 8.76
C GLY A 86 2.16 -0.86 7.37
N VAL A 87 3.19 -1.30 6.65
CA VAL A 87 3.08 -1.82 5.28
C VAL A 87 3.88 -3.11 5.14
N GLY A 88 3.38 -4.04 4.32
CA GLY A 88 4.12 -5.20 3.87
C GLY A 88 5.00 -4.85 2.67
N ARG A 89 6.24 -5.33 2.61
CA ARG A 89 7.11 -5.17 1.42
C ARG A 89 7.81 -6.48 1.07
N ARG A 90 7.74 -6.85 -0.21
CA ARG A 90 8.49 -7.98 -0.75
C ARG A 90 9.94 -7.56 -0.96
N ILE A 91 10.86 -8.43 -0.57
CA ILE A 91 12.29 -8.35 -0.91
C ILE A 91 12.58 -9.52 -1.85
N TYR A 92 12.98 -9.20 -3.09
CA TYR A 92 13.24 -10.22 -4.09
C TYR A 92 14.63 -10.83 -3.89
N GLU A 93 14.72 -12.15 -4.06
CA GLU A 93 15.96 -12.93 -3.98
C GLU A 93 16.84 -12.69 -5.21
N ASP A 94 17.48 -11.53 -5.26
CA ASP A 94 18.43 -11.16 -6.30
C ASP A 94 19.67 -10.50 -5.68
N SER A 95 20.66 -10.21 -6.52
CA SER A 95 21.91 -9.53 -6.19
C SER A 95 21.73 -8.18 -5.49
N ASP A 96 20.57 -7.54 -5.62
CA ASP A 96 20.25 -6.24 -5.02
C ASP A 96 19.40 -6.32 -3.73
N ALA A 97 19.14 -7.52 -3.18
CA ALA A 97 18.29 -7.68 -2.00
C ALA A 97 18.75 -6.83 -0.80
N ALA A 98 20.07 -6.68 -0.62
CA ALA A 98 20.64 -5.81 0.41
C ALA A 98 20.28 -4.33 0.19
N LEU A 99 20.27 -3.86 -1.07
CA LEU A 99 19.86 -2.50 -1.43
C LEU A 99 18.35 -2.29 -1.24
N GLN A 100 17.53 -3.31 -1.55
CA GLN A 100 16.09 -3.27 -1.30
C GLN A 100 15.78 -3.10 0.20
N LEU A 101 16.49 -3.85 1.06
CA LEU A 101 16.38 -3.74 2.53
C LEU A 101 16.85 -2.37 3.04
N GLN A 102 17.99 -1.88 2.54
CA GLN A 102 18.51 -0.57 2.89
C GLN A 102 17.54 0.54 2.48
N GLY A 103 17.04 0.53 1.24
CA GLY A 103 16.09 1.52 0.75
C GLY A 103 14.80 1.54 1.57
N PHE A 104 14.26 0.37 1.92
CA PHE A 104 13.12 0.31 2.84
C PHE A 104 13.45 0.92 4.22
N TYR A 105 14.61 0.60 4.79
CA TYR A 105 14.99 1.16 6.08
C TYR A 105 15.13 2.69 6.01
N GLU A 106 15.75 3.23 4.96
CA GLU A 106 15.89 4.68 4.76
C GLU A 106 14.53 5.41 4.70
N GLU A 107 13.51 4.79 4.10
CA GLU A 107 12.14 5.34 4.06
C GLU A 107 11.51 5.51 5.45
N VAL A 108 11.83 4.63 6.41
CA VAL A 108 11.20 4.61 7.75
C VAL A 108 12.17 4.99 8.89
N ALA A 109 13.45 5.19 8.59
CA ALA A 109 14.50 5.37 9.61
C ALA A 109 14.39 6.69 10.37
N THR A 110 13.82 7.74 9.74
CA THR A 110 13.82 9.09 10.30
C THR A 110 12.40 9.63 10.46
N PRO A 111 11.66 9.20 11.50
CA PRO A 111 10.35 9.76 11.82
C PRO A 111 10.49 11.21 12.31
N LEU A 112 9.77 12.13 11.67
CA LEU A 112 9.77 13.56 11.97
C LEU A 112 8.53 13.98 12.78
N LEU A 113 7.38 13.37 12.52
CA LEU A 113 6.13 13.60 13.25
C LEU A 113 5.44 12.27 13.59
N THR A 114 4.74 12.25 14.72
CA THR A 114 3.82 11.17 15.11
C THR A 114 2.41 11.71 15.33
N ASP A 115 1.42 10.81 15.31
CA ASP A 115 -0.01 11.13 15.51
C ASP A 115 -0.48 12.31 14.65
N VAL A 116 -0.17 12.23 13.35
CA VAL A 116 -0.50 13.27 12.38
C VAL A 116 -1.99 13.19 12.05
N GLN A 117 -2.70 14.28 12.33
CA GLN A 117 -4.12 14.44 12.05
C GLN A 117 -4.30 15.59 11.06
N MET A 118 -4.93 15.28 9.93
CA MET A 118 -5.27 16.22 8.87
C MET A 118 -6.76 16.56 8.98
N VAL A 119 -7.08 17.76 9.45
CA VAL A 119 -8.45 18.22 9.67
C VAL A 119 -8.85 19.14 8.52
N TYR A 120 -9.96 18.84 7.87
CA TYR A 120 -10.48 19.61 6.75
C TYR A 120 -11.91 20.09 7.03
N LEU A 121 -12.08 21.39 7.30
CA LEU A 121 -13.39 22.02 7.39
C LEU A 121 -13.85 22.38 5.97
N GLY A 122 -15.10 22.06 5.62
CA GLY A 122 -15.61 22.20 4.25
C GLY A 122 -15.16 21.09 3.29
N GLY A 123 -14.57 20.00 3.80
CA GLY A 123 -14.21 18.81 3.02
C GLY A 123 -15.12 17.61 3.32
N ALA A 124 -15.40 16.82 2.29
CA ALA A 124 -16.19 15.58 2.35
C ALA A 124 -15.53 14.48 1.52
N ASN A 125 -15.95 13.22 1.72
CA ASN A 125 -15.41 12.05 1.00
C ASN A 125 -13.87 11.98 1.00
N LEU A 126 -13.27 12.31 2.15
CA LEU A 126 -11.83 12.39 2.32
C LEU A 126 -11.22 10.98 2.32
N THR A 127 -10.04 10.85 1.72
CA THR A 127 -9.14 9.72 1.98
C THR A 127 -8.64 9.76 3.43
N GLN A 128 -7.91 8.73 3.87
CA GLN A 128 -7.28 8.69 5.21
C GLN A 128 -6.71 10.05 5.65
N THR A 129 -7.12 10.49 6.84
CA THR A 129 -6.72 11.78 7.43
C THR A 129 -5.85 11.64 8.68
N ASN A 130 -5.72 10.41 9.21
CA ASN A 130 -4.93 10.15 10.42
C ASN A 130 -3.77 9.22 10.07
N PHE A 131 -2.55 9.61 10.41
CA PHE A 131 -1.33 8.87 10.08
C PHE A 131 -0.49 8.69 11.34
N SER A 132 0.04 7.47 11.54
CA SER A 132 0.81 7.16 12.75
C SER A 132 2.12 7.94 12.80
N GLN A 133 2.80 8.04 11.66
CA GLN A 133 4.13 8.64 11.53
C GLN A 133 4.27 9.33 10.18
N TYR A 134 5.12 10.35 10.14
CA TYR A 134 5.61 11.02 8.93
C TYR A 134 7.13 10.96 8.94
N TYR A 135 7.74 10.49 7.85
CA TYR A 135 9.17 10.25 7.75
C TYR A 135 9.87 11.29 6.87
N ASN A 136 11.14 11.56 7.14
CA ASN A 136 11.97 12.42 6.30
C ASN A 136 12.05 11.88 4.86
N GLY A 137 11.85 12.74 3.86
CA GLY A 137 11.82 12.35 2.45
C GLY A 137 10.51 11.69 2.00
N SER A 138 9.56 11.45 2.92
CA SER A 138 8.21 10.96 2.57
C SER A 138 7.21 12.11 2.37
N GLU A 139 6.01 11.77 1.90
CA GLU A 139 4.89 12.69 1.71
C GLU A 139 3.58 12.08 2.23
N ILE A 140 2.74 12.90 2.87
CA ILE A 140 1.35 12.56 3.19
C ILE A 140 0.45 13.29 2.21
N VAL A 141 -0.40 12.53 1.51
CA VAL A 141 -1.38 13.07 0.56
C VAL A 141 -2.78 12.72 1.04
N VAL A 142 -3.63 13.74 1.16
CA VAL A 142 -5.07 13.57 1.39
C VAL A 142 -5.82 14.20 0.23
N ALA A 143 -6.77 13.45 -0.33
CA ALA A 143 -7.68 13.93 -1.35
C ALA A 143 -9.12 13.83 -0.86
N GLY A 144 -9.99 14.67 -1.41
CA GLY A 144 -11.41 14.68 -1.07
C GLY A 144 -12.20 15.60 -1.98
N GLN A 145 -13.44 15.86 -1.60
CA GLN A 145 -14.36 16.71 -2.31
C GLN A 145 -14.68 17.94 -1.45
N ILE A 146 -14.77 19.12 -2.08
CA ILE A 146 -15.17 20.34 -1.39
C ILE A 146 -16.69 20.32 -1.24
N THR A 147 -17.18 20.52 -0.02
CA THR A 147 -18.61 20.56 0.27
C THR A 147 -19.27 21.74 -0.44
N ASP A 148 -20.41 21.49 -1.10
CA ASP A 148 -21.21 22.48 -1.83
C ASP A 148 -20.44 23.31 -2.88
N ASN A 149 -19.26 22.82 -3.31
CA ASN A 149 -18.32 23.57 -4.14
C ASN A 149 -17.94 24.95 -3.57
N ASN A 150 -18.07 25.14 -2.25
CA ASN A 150 -17.73 26.39 -1.58
C ASN A 150 -16.32 26.32 -0.99
N ILE A 151 -15.34 26.90 -1.69
CA ILE A 151 -13.95 26.95 -1.21
C ILE A 151 -13.69 28.09 -0.21
N ALA A 152 -14.57 29.09 -0.14
CA ALA A 152 -14.35 30.27 0.71
C ALA A 152 -14.27 29.90 2.20
N GLU A 153 -14.91 28.79 2.58
CA GLU A 153 -14.91 28.28 3.95
C GLU A 153 -13.94 27.09 4.15
N PHE A 154 -13.22 26.68 3.11
CA PHE A 154 -12.32 25.53 3.19
C PHE A 154 -11.07 25.86 4.01
N THR A 155 -10.89 25.08 5.08
CA THR A 155 -9.71 25.18 5.96
C THR A 155 -9.06 23.82 6.11
N ALA A 156 -7.75 23.78 5.94
CA ALA A 156 -6.92 22.61 6.22
C ALA A 156 -6.03 22.88 7.45
N GLU A 157 -6.09 21.98 8.42
CA GLU A 157 -5.28 22.03 9.63
C GLU A 157 -4.51 20.71 9.80
N VAL A 158 -3.24 20.81 10.18
CA VAL A 158 -2.37 19.68 10.50
C VAL A 158 -2.00 19.76 11.96
N ILE A 159 -2.34 18.72 12.72
CA ILE A 159 -1.98 18.58 14.13
C ILE A 159 -1.09 17.35 14.25
N ALA A 160 0.07 17.48 14.88
CA ALA A 160 0.98 16.35 15.07
C ALA A 160 1.85 16.52 16.31
N ILE A 161 2.65 15.51 16.63
CA ILE A 161 3.68 15.54 17.68
C ILE A 161 5.06 15.49 17.04
N SER A 162 5.90 16.46 17.34
CA SER A 162 7.31 16.51 16.94
C SER A 162 8.19 16.34 18.18
N LYS A 163 8.87 15.19 18.28
CA LYS A 163 9.56 14.74 19.51
C LYS A 163 8.61 14.71 20.70
N SER A 164 8.53 15.80 21.47
CA SER A 164 7.65 15.94 22.64
C SER A 164 6.71 17.15 22.55
N ASN A 165 6.75 17.90 21.44
CA ASN A 165 5.97 19.12 21.26
C ASN A 165 4.81 18.88 20.30
N LYS A 166 3.62 19.31 20.70
CA LYS A 166 2.48 19.38 19.77
C LYS A 166 2.72 20.52 18.79
N VAL A 167 2.65 20.22 17.50
CA VAL A 167 2.72 21.19 16.41
C VAL A 167 1.35 21.32 15.75
N LYS A 168 1.00 22.54 15.35
CA LYS A 168 -0.23 22.85 14.64
C LYS A 168 0.09 23.80 13.49
N TYR A 169 -0.30 23.41 12.29
CA TYR A 169 -0.24 24.25 11.09
C TYR A 169 -1.65 24.40 10.54
N SER A 170 -2.03 25.60 10.12
CA SER A 170 -3.34 25.84 9.53
C SER A 170 -3.20 26.70 8.28
N ARG A 171 -4.02 26.39 7.29
CA ARG A 171 -4.17 27.16 6.05
C ARG A 171 -5.65 27.27 5.74
N THR A 172 -6.13 28.51 5.69
CA THR A 172 -7.46 28.84 5.18
C THR A 172 -7.31 29.37 3.77
N THR A 173 -8.18 28.92 2.87
CA THR A 173 -8.20 29.45 1.50
C THR A 173 -8.98 30.77 1.51
N THR A 174 -8.32 31.88 1.16
CA THR A 174 -8.92 33.22 1.16
C THR A 174 -9.31 33.71 -0.23
N THR A 175 -9.45 32.82 -1.21
CA THR A 175 -9.84 33.22 -2.56
C THR A 175 -11.30 33.66 -2.60
N GLU A 176 -11.52 34.93 -2.91
CA GLU A 176 -12.86 35.52 -3.16
C GLU A 176 -13.45 35.06 -4.50
N GLU A 177 -12.62 34.55 -5.41
CA GLU A 177 -13.09 34.01 -6.68
C GLU A 177 -13.53 32.56 -6.51
N PRO A 178 -14.76 32.20 -6.89
CA PRO A 178 -15.14 30.79 -6.98
C PRO A 178 -14.19 30.12 -7.97
N ILE A 179 -13.48 29.07 -7.53
CA ILE A 179 -12.76 28.21 -8.45
C ILE A 179 -13.80 27.72 -9.44
N LYS A 180 -13.72 28.19 -10.69
CA LYS A 180 -14.47 27.57 -11.77
C LYS A 180 -14.00 26.13 -11.77
N ALA A 181 -14.92 25.21 -11.47
CA ALA A 181 -14.67 23.79 -11.63
C ALA A 181 -14.31 23.55 -13.10
N SER A 182 -13.03 23.70 -13.45
CA SER A 182 -12.47 23.02 -14.59
C SER A 182 -12.76 21.56 -14.30
N SER A 183 -13.33 20.87 -15.28
CA SER A 183 -13.48 19.42 -15.24
C SER A 183 -12.09 18.78 -15.35
N ASP A 184 -11.15 19.17 -14.49
CA ASP A 184 -9.80 18.61 -14.41
C ASP A 184 -9.96 17.17 -13.95
N SER A 185 -10.13 16.32 -14.94
CA SER A 185 -10.30 14.88 -14.79
C SER A 185 -9.16 14.29 -13.95
N ASN A 186 -8.00 14.94 -13.93
CA ASN A 186 -6.81 14.42 -13.27
C ASN A 186 -6.88 14.51 -11.74
N ILE A 187 -7.38 15.60 -11.14
CA ILE A 187 -7.50 15.71 -9.68
C ILE A 187 -8.62 14.80 -9.17
N GLN A 188 -9.73 14.75 -9.89
CA GLN A 188 -10.83 13.83 -9.57
C GLN A 188 -10.39 12.36 -9.72
N ARG A 189 -9.60 12.03 -10.75
CA ARG A 189 -9.02 10.68 -10.92
C ARG A 189 -7.98 10.38 -9.85
N LEU A 190 -7.20 11.37 -9.39
CA LEU A 190 -6.25 11.19 -8.28
C LEU A 190 -7.00 10.83 -6.98
N TRP A 191 -8.06 11.57 -6.65
CA TRP A 191 -8.94 11.22 -5.52
C TRP A 191 -9.46 9.78 -5.67
N ALA A 192 -10.04 9.46 -6.83
CA ALA A 192 -10.59 8.12 -7.07
C ALA A 192 -9.52 7.02 -6.97
N TYR A 193 -8.31 7.26 -7.49
CA TYR A 193 -7.19 6.33 -7.39
C TYR A 193 -6.77 6.07 -5.95
N LEU A 194 -6.62 7.12 -5.14
CA LEU A 194 -6.27 7.01 -3.73
C LEU A 194 -7.38 6.32 -2.92
N THR A 195 -8.64 6.62 -3.20
CA THR A 195 -9.79 5.95 -2.58
C THR A 195 -9.83 4.47 -2.95
N VAL A 196 -9.65 4.11 -4.23
CA VAL A 196 -9.59 2.70 -4.67
C VAL A 196 -8.45 1.97 -3.98
N LYS A 197 -7.25 2.57 -3.89
CA LYS A 197 -6.12 2.01 -3.16
C LYS A 197 -6.47 1.72 -1.70
N GLN A 198 -7.07 2.68 -1.00
CA GLN A 198 -7.48 2.51 0.40
C GLN A 198 -8.58 1.45 0.59
N LEU A 199 -9.51 1.34 -0.37
CA LEU A 199 -10.54 0.31 -0.34
C LEU A 199 -9.95 -1.08 -0.57
N LEU A 200 -8.96 -1.22 -1.46
CA LEU A 200 -8.23 -2.49 -1.65
C LEU A 200 -7.47 -2.89 -0.37
N ASP A 201 -6.77 -1.96 0.28
CA ASP A 201 -6.10 -2.23 1.56
C ASP A 201 -7.12 -2.59 2.66
N LYS A 202 -8.32 -1.99 2.63
CA LYS A 202 -9.41 -2.33 3.54
C LYS A 202 -9.96 -3.73 3.25
N GLU A 203 -10.09 -4.12 1.98
CA GLU A 203 -10.52 -5.46 1.57
C GLU A 203 -9.59 -6.55 2.12
N VAL A 204 -8.28 -6.30 2.15
CA VAL A 204 -7.27 -7.23 2.71
C VAL A 204 -7.50 -7.45 4.22
N LYS A 205 -7.86 -6.41 4.96
CA LYS A 205 -8.12 -6.47 6.41
C LYS A 205 -9.50 -7.03 6.77
N SER A 206 -10.50 -6.85 5.90
CA SER A 206 -11.89 -7.21 6.19
C SER A 206 -12.17 -8.70 5.98
N SER A 207 -13.21 -9.18 6.65
CA SER A 207 -13.72 -10.55 6.58
C SER A 207 -15.26 -10.55 6.47
N GLY A 208 -15.84 -11.64 5.97
CA GLY A 208 -17.30 -11.81 5.89
C GLY A 208 -18.02 -10.71 5.11
N ASP A 209 -19.18 -10.27 5.61
CA ASP A 209 -20.05 -9.29 4.95
C ASP A 209 -19.39 -7.93 4.72
N GLU A 210 -18.48 -7.51 5.62
CA GLU A 210 -17.75 -6.25 5.43
C GLU A 210 -16.86 -6.32 4.18
N LYS A 211 -16.18 -7.44 3.96
CA LYS A 211 -15.32 -7.64 2.79
C LYS A 211 -16.12 -7.54 1.51
N GLU A 212 -17.29 -8.16 1.45
CA GLU A 212 -18.16 -8.12 0.27
C GLU A 212 -18.73 -6.71 0.01
N LYS A 213 -19.05 -5.96 1.07
CA LYS A 213 -19.44 -4.55 0.95
C LYS A 213 -18.30 -3.70 0.36
N VAL A 214 -17.08 -3.85 0.88
CA VAL A 214 -15.89 -3.11 0.41
C VAL A 214 -15.58 -3.46 -1.05
N LYS A 215 -15.65 -4.74 -1.43
CA LYS A 215 -15.48 -5.16 -2.84
C LYS A 215 -16.48 -4.49 -3.77
N LYS A 216 -17.76 -4.46 -3.39
CA LYS A 216 -18.81 -3.82 -4.20
C LYS A 216 -18.55 -2.32 -4.38
N GLU A 217 -18.24 -1.61 -3.30
CA GLU A 217 -17.89 -0.19 -3.34
C GLU A 217 -16.66 0.07 -4.22
N THR A 218 -15.63 -0.77 -4.09
CA THR A 218 -14.41 -0.69 -4.90
C THR A 218 -14.71 -0.92 -6.38
N LEU A 219 -15.52 -1.93 -6.70
CA LEU A 219 -15.93 -2.27 -8.07
C LEU A 219 -16.69 -1.10 -8.71
N ASP A 220 -17.68 -0.56 -8.02
CA ASP A 220 -18.48 0.57 -8.51
C ASP A 220 -17.58 1.78 -8.83
N LEU A 221 -16.60 2.07 -7.95
CA LEU A 221 -15.65 3.15 -8.16
C LEU A 221 -14.67 2.87 -9.32
N CYS A 222 -14.18 1.62 -9.44
CA CYS A 222 -13.32 1.21 -10.54
C CYS A 222 -14.02 1.33 -11.90
N LEU A 223 -15.29 0.90 -12.00
CA LEU A 223 -16.09 1.01 -13.22
C LEU A 223 -16.37 2.47 -13.57
N LYS A 224 -16.72 3.31 -12.58
CA LYS A 224 -16.99 4.73 -12.77
C LYS A 224 -15.79 5.49 -13.35
N TYR A 225 -14.58 5.17 -12.91
CA TYR A 225 -13.35 5.88 -13.33
C TYR A 225 -12.49 5.11 -14.35
N GLY A 226 -12.91 3.91 -14.75
CA GLY A 226 -12.21 3.07 -15.73
C GLY A 226 -10.87 2.53 -15.25
N PHE A 227 -10.76 2.14 -13.98
CA PHE A 227 -9.55 1.52 -13.44
C PHE A 227 -9.56 0.01 -13.67
N VAL A 228 -8.42 -0.52 -14.14
CA VAL A 228 -8.15 -1.97 -14.18
C VAL A 228 -7.46 -2.36 -12.87
N THR A 229 -8.17 -3.11 -12.04
CA THR A 229 -7.73 -3.56 -10.70
C THR A 229 -7.95 -5.07 -10.58
N PRO A 230 -7.61 -5.73 -9.46
CA PRO A 230 -7.92 -7.15 -9.30
C PRO A 230 -9.43 -7.47 -9.37
N LEU A 231 -10.30 -6.46 -9.30
CA LEU A 231 -11.76 -6.59 -9.38
C LEU A 231 -12.33 -6.28 -10.78
N THR A 232 -11.52 -5.75 -11.71
CA THR A 232 -11.98 -5.33 -13.05
C THR A 232 -11.01 -5.78 -14.14
N SER A 233 -11.50 -5.91 -15.37
CA SER A 233 -10.68 -6.24 -16.54
C SER A 233 -11.12 -5.43 -17.74
N MET A 234 -10.18 -5.14 -18.64
CA MET A 234 -10.43 -4.46 -19.90
C MET A 234 -10.49 -5.52 -21.01
N VAL A 235 -11.61 -5.58 -21.73
CA VAL A 235 -11.83 -6.54 -22.82
C VAL A 235 -11.84 -5.78 -24.13
N VAL A 236 -10.97 -6.18 -25.06
CA VAL A 236 -10.95 -5.68 -26.44
C VAL A 236 -11.67 -6.71 -27.30
N THR A 237 -12.87 -6.35 -27.74
CA THR A 237 -13.66 -7.16 -28.67
C THR A 237 -13.23 -6.89 -30.10
N LYS A 238 -13.10 -7.94 -30.90
CA LYS A 238 -12.78 -7.88 -32.32
C LYS A 238 -13.98 -8.34 -33.16
N PRO A 239 -14.04 -8.01 -34.48
CA PRO A 239 -15.07 -8.51 -35.37
C PRO A 239 -15.16 -10.04 -35.37
N GLN A 240 -16.33 -10.58 -35.75
CA GLN A 240 -16.61 -12.02 -35.71
C GLN A 240 -15.53 -12.84 -36.45
N GLY A 241 -14.85 -13.73 -35.72
CA GLY A 241 -13.81 -14.62 -36.26
C GLY A 241 -12.42 -14.44 -35.64
N GLU A 242 -12.19 -13.40 -34.83
CA GLU A 242 -10.93 -13.20 -34.09
C GLU A 242 -11.12 -13.30 -32.57
N ASP A 243 -10.13 -13.88 -31.89
CA ASP A 243 -10.13 -14.01 -30.43
C ASP A 243 -10.09 -12.63 -29.74
N SER A 244 -10.90 -12.48 -28.71
CA SER A 244 -10.93 -11.27 -27.87
C SER A 244 -9.71 -11.22 -26.95
N GLN A 245 -9.14 -10.04 -26.74
CA GLN A 245 -8.02 -9.84 -25.83
C GLN A 245 -8.54 -9.32 -24.49
N VAL A 246 -8.05 -9.89 -23.38
CA VAL A 246 -8.44 -9.50 -22.01
C VAL A 246 -7.22 -9.05 -21.23
N ALA A 247 -7.23 -7.79 -20.79
CA ALA A 247 -6.22 -7.25 -19.89
C ALA A 247 -6.79 -7.22 -18.46
N HIS A 248 -6.07 -7.83 -17.53
CA HIS A 248 -6.37 -7.83 -16.10
C HIS A 248 -5.14 -7.37 -15.32
N LYS A 249 -5.34 -6.85 -14.11
CA LYS A 249 -4.22 -6.60 -13.19
C LYS A 249 -3.84 -7.93 -12.53
N PRO A 250 -2.63 -8.46 -12.77
CA PRO A 250 -2.20 -9.72 -12.16
C PRO A 250 -2.14 -9.58 -10.63
N LYS A 251 -2.49 -10.64 -9.92
CA LYS A 251 -2.20 -10.73 -8.48
C LYS A 251 -0.75 -11.12 -8.26
N GLU A 252 -0.23 -10.76 -7.11
CA GLU A 252 1.13 -11.16 -6.73
C GLU A 252 1.22 -12.70 -6.65
N GLY A 253 2.24 -13.27 -7.31
CA GLY A 253 2.41 -14.73 -7.42
C GLY A 253 1.64 -15.41 -8.57
N GLU A 254 0.75 -14.70 -9.28
CA GLU A 254 0.12 -15.22 -10.50
C GLU A 254 1.02 -14.99 -11.72
N LYS A 255 1.25 -16.04 -12.52
CA LYS A 255 1.86 -15.87 -13.84
C LYS A 255 0.88 -15.13 -14.76
N PRO A 256 1.34 -14.16 -15.56
CA PRO A 256 0.46 -13.47 -16.51
C PRO A 256 -0.20 -14.48 -17.45
N ARG A 257 -1.53 -14.56 -17.45
CA ARG A 257 -2.26 -15.25 -18.53
C ARG A 257 -2.32 -14.33 -19.74
N GLY A 258 -1.21 -14.23 -20.46
CA GLY A 258 -1.16 -13.73 -21.83
C GLY A 258 -0.83 -14.89 -22.75
N THR A 259 -1.60 -15.08 -23.83
CA THR A 259 -1.23 -15.97 -24.92
C THR A 259 0.11 -15.50 -25.49
N MET A 260 1.19 -16.24 -25.18
CA MET A 260 2.46 -16.06 -25.87
C MET A 260 2.27 -16.45 -27.34
N LEU A 261 2.35 -15.47 -28.24
CA LEU A 261 2.60 -15.77 -29.65
C LEU A 261 4.06 -16.17 -29.78
N ASP A 262 4.28 -17.47 -29.98
CA ASP A 262 5.54 -17.99 -30.53
C ASP A 262 5.84 -17.26 -31.83
N THR A 263 6.72 -16.25 -31.76
CA THR A 263 7.24 -15.63 -32.97
C THR A 263 8.37 -16.53 -33.46
N GLN A 264 8.04 -17.47 -34.35
CA GLN A 264 9.05 -18.22 -35.10
C GLN A 264 9.98 -17.23 -35.79
N ALA A 265 11.21 -17.14 -35.31
CA ALA A 265 12.29 -16.42 -35.97
C ALA A 265 12.55 -17.07 -37.33
N SER A 266 12.01 -16.46 -38.38
CA SER A 266 12.33 -16.80 -39.76
C SER A 266 13.80 -16.41 -40.00
N ARG A 267 14.67 -17.42 -40.10
CA ARG A 267 16.05 -17.27 -40.58
C ARG A 267 16.04 -16.61 -41.97
N VAL A 268 16.35 -15.32 -42.03
CA VAL A 268 16.81 -14.70 -43.28
C VAL A 268 18.30 -15.01 -43.41
N ARG A 269 18.64 -15.89 -44.37
CA ARG A 269 20.02 -16.14 -44.79
C ARG A 269 20.59 -14.84 -45.36
N GLY A 270 21.70 -14.37 -44.78
CA GLY A 270 22.50 -13.29 -45.34
C GLY A 270 23.07 -13.69 -46.71
N SER A 271 22.78 -12.88 -47.73
CA SER A 271 23.45 -12.89 -49.02
C SER A 271 24.85 -12.28 -48.86
N ARG A 272 25.87 -13.09 -49.17
CA ARG A 272 27.25 -12.64 -49.34
C ARG A 272 27.34 -11.69 -50.52
N VAL A 273 27.89 -10.50 -50.30
CA VAL A 273 28.42 -9.62 -51.34
C VAL A 273 29.82 -10.14 -51.69
N ASN A 274 30.02 -10.54 -52.95
CA ASN A 274 31.33 -10.86 -53.49
C ASN A 274 32.09 -9.57 -53.76
N THR A 275 33.27 -9.44 -53.16
CA THR A 275 34.34 -8.58 -53.64
C THR A 275 35.35 -9.46 -54.34
N GLU A 276 35.60 -9.23 -55.63
CA GLU A 276 36.92 -9.35 -56.26
C GLU A 276 36.86 -8.82 -57.70
N THR A 277 37.71 -7.81 -57.93
CA THR A 277 38.35 -7.32 -59.18
C THR A 277 37.60 -7.27 -60.49
#